data_AF-A0A7Y3RB52-F1
#
_entry.id   AF-A0A7Y3RB52-F1
#
_cell.length_a   1.000
_cell.length_b   1.000
_cell.length_c   1.000
_cell.angle_alpha   90.00
_cell.angle_beta   90.00
_cell.angle_gamma   90.00
#
_symmetry.space_group_name_H-M   'P 1'
#
loop_
_entity.id
_entity.type
_entity.pdbx_description
1 polymer ?
#
loop_
_entity_poly.entity_id
_entity_poly.type
_entity_poly.pdbx_seq_one_letter_code
_entity_poly.pdbx_strand_id
1 'polypeptide(L)'
;MQLIITLFFTIFISDVQSDEKIYFGRAHNYSTVYSYGVTEIYISSDSTMTRFDYKLPNKREWKKYKKYKSEKKINIISKKGKYYSLIDPISRVENEMHCLKITENKVIYYYKAEDGSLLKGYTFNRQK
;
A
#
# COMPACT_ATOMS: atom_id res chain seq x y z
N MET A 1 22.09 51.69 25.27
CA MET A 1 22.36 50.74 24.17
C MET A 1 22.29 49.33 24.75
N GLN A 2 21.12 48.69 24.70
CA GLN A 2 20.96 47.29 25.08
C GLN A 2 19.81 46.72 24.25
N LEU A 3 20.21 45.93 23.27
CA LEU A 3 19.37 45.28 22.27
C LEU A 3 18.74 44.04 22.95
N ILE A 4 17.44 44.08 23.25
CA ILE A 4 16.71 42.89 23.70
C ILE A 4 16.42 42.07 22.44
N ILE A 5 17.18 40.98 22.26
CA ILE A 5 16.99 40.01 21.17
C ILE A 5 15.78 39.14 21.55
N THR A 6 14.64 39.41 20.91
CA THR A 6 13.44 38.57 21.01
C THR A 6 13.65 37.33 20.15
N LEU A 7 13.96 36.20 20.80
CA LEU A 7 14.07 34.88 20.18
C LEU A 7 12.67 34.33 19.89
N PHE A 8 12.13 34.58 18.70
CA PHE A 8 10.93 33.91 18.21
C PHE A 8 11.28 32.49 17.78
N PHE A 9 11.13 31.52 18.70
CA PHE A 9 11.05 30.10 18.36
C PHE A 9 9.64 29.83 17.79
N THR A 10 9.41 30.16 16.52
CA THR A 10 8.24 29.66 15.80
C THR A 10 8.48 28.18 15.50
N ILE A 11 7.96 27.33 16.38
CA ILE A 11 7.81 25.91 16.12
C ILE A 11 6.80 25.79 14.98
N PHE A 12 7.29 25.72 13.74
CA PHE A 12 6.51 25.22 12.61
C PHE A 12 6.23 23.73 12.87
N ILE A 13 5.20 23.44 13.66
CA ILE A 13 4.49 22.18 13.53
C ILE A 13 3.80 22.28 12.19
N SER A 14 4.54 21.93 11.13
CA SER A 14 3.92 21.66 9.85
C SER A 14 2.97 20.52 10.14
N ASP A 15 1.66 20.77 9.98
CA ASP A 15 0.68 19.70 9.84
C ASP A 15 1.25 18.72 8.82
N VAL A 16 1.80 17.61 9.30
CA VAL A 16 2.02 16.42 8.48
C VAL A 16 0.61 15.91 8.22
N GLN A 17 -0.11 16.58 7.33
CA GLN A 17 -1.15 15.97 6.55
C GLN A 17 -0.47 14.78 5.89
N SER A 18 -0.62 13.60 6.50
CA SER A 18 -0.04 12.41 5.91
C SER A 18 -0.72 12.28 4.56
N ASP A 19 0.08 12.41 3.51
CA ASP A 19 -0.33 12.34 2.11
C ASP A 19 -0.62 10.87 1.75
N GLU A 20 -1.24 10.15 2.70
CA GLU A 20 -1.48 8.73 2.71
C GLU A 20 -2.50 8.39 1.65
N LYS A 21 -2.03 7.71 0.61
CA LYS A 21 -2.89 7.26 -0.48
C LYS A 21 -3.46 5.91 -0.12
N ILE A 22 -4.79 5.86 0.00
CA ILE A 22 -5.53 4.64 0.26
C ILE A 22 -6.02 4.06 -1.07
N TYR A 23 -5.63 2.82 -1.36
CA TYR A 23 -6.10 2.05 -2.50
C TYR A 23 -6.88 0.84 -2.03
N PHE A 24 -7.88 0.45 -2.82
CA PHE A 24 -8.87 -0.54 -2.43
C PHE A 24 -9.17 -1.54 -3.53
N GLY A 25 -9.38 -2.79 -3.13
CA GLY A 25 -9.72 -3.90 -4.00
C GLY A 25 -10.69 -4.89 -3.36
N ARG A 26 -11.53 -5.51 -4.18
CA ARG A 26 -12.42 -6.61 -3.80
C ARG A 26 -12.14 -7.82 -4.67
N ALA A 27 -11.71 -8.91 -4.06
CA ALA A 27 -11.36 -10.12 -4.78
C ALA A 27 -12.28 -11.28 -4.42
N HIS A 28 -12.40 -12.21 -5.35
CA HIS A 28 -12.88 -13.56 -5.09
C HIS A 28 -11.65 -14.45 -5.15
N ASN A 29 -11.49 -15.31 -4.15
CA ASN A 29 -10.48 -16.35 -4.15
C ASN A 29 -11.17 -17.66 -4.56
N TYR A 30 -10.79 -18.17 -5.75
CA TYR A 30 -11.29 -19.42 -6.31
C TYR A 30 -10.37 -20.63 -6.01
N SER A 31 -9.45 -20.50 -5.04
CA SER A 31 -8.61 -21.61 -4.58
C SER A 31 -9.42 -22.64 -3.79
N THR A 32 -8.76 -23.65 -3.23
CA THR A 32 -9.35 -24.79 -2.49
C THR A 32 -10.31 -24.38 -1.38
N VAL A 33 -10.13 -23.19 -0.79
CA VAL A 33 -11.10 -22.56 0.10
C VAL A 33 -11.68 -21.32 -0.56
N TYR A 34 -12.89 -21.47 -1.10
CA TYR A 34 -13.64 -20.36 -1.67
C TYR A 34 -13.80 -19.24 -0.64
N SER A 35 -13.33 -18.05 -0.96
CA SER A 35 -13.40 -16.92 -0.03
C SER A 35 -13.50 -15.59 -0.73
N TYR A 36 -14.03 -14.60 -0.02
CA TYR A 36 -14.15 -13.23 -0.50
C TYR A 36 -13.11 -12.38 0.21
N GLY A 37 -12.47 -11.49 -0.53
CA GLY A 37 -11.40 -10.63 -0.04
C GLY A 37 -11.77 -9.16 -0.17
N VAL A 38 -11.41 -8.38 0.84
CA VAL A 38 -11.19 -6.94 0.70
C VAL A 38 -9.73 -6.67 1.01
N THR A 39 -9.08 -5.84 0.21
CA THR A 39 -7.72 -5.40 0.47
C THR A 39 -7.68 -3.87 0.48
N GLU A 40 -7.03 -3.32 1.49
CA GLU A 40 -6.64 -1.92 1.57
C GLU A 40 -5.12 -1.81 1.47
N ILE A 41 -4.63 -0.81 0.74
CA ILE A 41 -3.21 -0.50 0.61
C ILE A 41 -3.03 0.97 0.96
N TYR A 42 -2.17 1.23 1.93
CA TYR A 42 -1.75 2.55 2.38
C TYR A 42 -0.32 2.77 1.93
N ILE A 43 -0.06 3.87 1.24
CA ILE A 43 1.29 4.27 0.83
C ILE A 43 1.58 5.63 1.45
N SER A 44 2.55 5.67 2.35
CA SER A 44 3.05 6.88 2.99
C SER A 44 4.17 7.53 2.18
N SER A 45 4.45 8.80 2.48
CA SER A 45 5.45 9.61 1.78
C SER A 45 6.89 9.09 1.95
N ASP A 46 7.16 8.38 3.04
CA ASP A 46 8.44 7.70 3.31
C ASP A 46 8.66 6.42 2.48
N SER A 47 7.78 6.15 1.50
CA SER A 47 7.79 4.94 0.67
C SER A 47 7.50 3.64 1.43
N THR A 48 6.86 3.74 2.60
CA THR A 48 6.29 2.57 3.29
C THR A 48 4.93 2.23 2.69
N MET A 49 4.74 0.96 2.33
CA MET A 49 3.46 0.40 1.91
C MET A 49 2.93 -0.55 2.98
N THR A 50 1.75 -0.23 3.53
CA THR A 50 1.02 -1.12 4.43
C THR A 50 -0.20 -1.69 3.72
N ARG A 51 -0.31 -3.02 3.68
CA ARG A 51 -1.42 -3.76 3.09
C ARG A 51 -2.22 -4.47 4.18
N PHE A 52 -3.53 -4.37 4.12
CA PHE A 52 -4.47 -5.10 4.97
C PHE A 52 -5.34 -5.99 4.10
N ASP A 53 -5.26 -7.30 4.32
CA ASP A 53 -6.09 -8.29 3.64
C ASP A 53 -7.17 -8.81 4.59
N TYR A 54 -8.44 -8.62 4.24
CA TYR A 54 -9.60 -9.06 4.99
C TYR A 54 -10.23 -10.28 4.31
N LYS A 55 -10.26 -11.40 5.01
CA LYS A 55 -10.97 -12.60 4.56
C LYS A 55 -12.41 -12.58 5.04
N LEU A 56 -13.34 -12.79 4.12
CA LEU A 56 -14.77 -12.66 4.34
C LEU A 56 -15.49 -13.97 4.02
N PRO A 57 -16.54 -14.31 4.78
CA PRO A 57 -17.30 -15.54 4.57
C PRO A 57 -18.18 -15.47 3.32
N ASN A 58 -18.63 -14.29 2.90
CA ASN A 58 -19.47 -14.11 1.71
C ASN A 58 -19.40 -12.69 1.13
N LYS A 59 -19.93 -12.51 -0.08
CA LYS A 59 -19.98 -11.22 -0.81
C LYS A 59 -20.74 -10.11 -0.10
N ARG A 60 -21.82 -10.44 0.63
CA ARG A 60 -22.71 -9.45 1.27
C ARG A 60 -21.97 -8.66 2.36
N GLU A 61 -20.88 -9.23 2.88
CA GLU A 61 -20.07 -8.67 3.95
C GLU A 61 -19.05 -7.63 3.47
N TRP A 62 -18.92 -7.38 2.16
CA TRP A 62 -18.01 -6.36 1.61
C TRP A 62 -18.24 -4.93 2.13
N LYS A 63 -19.45 -4.60 2.59
CA LYS A 63 -19.73 -3.27 3.18
C LYS A 63 -19.34 -3.20 4.67
N LYS A 64 -19.17 -4.34 5.33
CA LYS A 64 -18.90 -4.47 6.76
C LYS A 64 -17.55 -5.15 7.04
N TYR A 65 -16.65 -5.18 6.05
CA TYR A 65 -15.39 -5.94 6.12
C TYR A 65 -14.49 -5.53 7.28
N LYS A 66 -14.57 -4.27 7.75
CA LYS A 66 -13.80 -3.78 8.89
C LYS A 66 -14.12 -4.47 10.22
N LYS A 67 -15.22 -5.23 10.32
CA LYS A 67 -15.52 -6.07 11.50
C LYS A 67 -14.68 -7.34 11.57
N TYR A 68 -14.02 -7.72 10.47
CA TYR A 68 -13.18 -8.91 10.39
C TYR A 68 -11.73 -8.54 10.66
N LYS A 69 -10.98 -9.47 11.28
CA LYS A 69 -9.54 -9.34 11.48
C LYS A 69 -8.83 -9.33 10.12
N SER A 70 -7.94 -8.37 9.90
CA SER A 70 -7.08 -8.32 8.73
C SER A 70 -5.73 -8.98 8.99
N GLU A 71 -5.15 -9.51 7.91
CA GLU A 71 -3.72 -9.80 7.83
C GLU A 71 -2.99 -8.53 7.38
N LYS A 72 -2.05 -8.05 8.20
CA LYS A 72 -1.23 -6.87 7.90
C LYS A 72 0.09 -7.29 7.28
N LYS A 73 0.46 -6.67 6.16
CA LYS A 73 1.77 -6.82 5.50
C LYS A 73 2.39 -5.44 5.30
N ILE A 74 3.65 -5.28 5.68
CA ILE A 74 4.39 -4.02 5.53
C ILE A 74 5.56 -4.27 4.59
N ASN A 75 5.73 -3.40 3.59
CA ASN A 75 6.86 -3.44 2.66
C ASN A 75 7.39 -2.02 2.48
N ILE A 76 8.67 -1.90 2.18
CA ILE A 76 9.22 -0.68 1.59
C ILE A 76 9.09 -0.81 0.08
N ILE A 77 8.67 0.26 -0.59
CA ILE A 77 8.63 0.31 -2.06
C ILE A 77 9.80 1.13 -2.58
N SER A 78 10.47 0.62 -3.61
CA SER A 78 11.60 1.32 -4.25
C SER A 78 11.37 1.44 -5.74
N LYS A 79 11.52 2.65 -6.29
CA LYS A 79 11.25 2.92 -7.71
C LYS A 79 12.36 2.34 -8.58
N LYS A 80 11.99 1.55 -9.59
CA LYS A 80 12.87 0.97 -10.62
C LYS A 80 12.27 1.28 -11.99
N GLY A 81 12.74 2.37 -12.61
CA GLY A 81 12.18 2.88 -13.86
C GLY A 81 10.70 3.26 -13.71
N LYS A 82 9.82 2.55 -14.45
CA LYS A 82 8.37 2.77 -14.44
C LYS A 82 7.60 1.96 -13.39
N TYR A 83 8.30 1.10 -12.64
CA TYR A 83 7.72 0.21 -11.63
C TYR A 83 8.33 0.47 -10.25
N TYR A 84 7.77 -0.19 -9.24
CA TYR A 84 8.28 -0.21 -7.88
C TYR A 84 8.47 -1.66 -7.43
N SER A 85 9.60 -1.95 -6.82
CA SER A 85 9.87 -3.24 -6.19
C SER A 85 9.37 -3.24 -4.75
N LEU A 86 9.01 -4.42 -4.26
CA LEU A 86 8.62 -4.66 -2.88
C LEU A 86 9.82 -5.19 -2.10
N ILE A 87 10.18 -4.51 -1.01
CA ILE A 87 11.30 -4.86 -0.15
C ILE A 87 10.76 -5.17 1.24
N ASP A 88 11.09 -6.35 1.76
CA ASP A 88 10.76 -6.71 3.13
C ASP A 88 11.57 -5.83 4.10
N PRO A 89 10.93 -5.14 5.06
CA PRO A 89 11.60 -4.14 5.90
C PRO A 89 12.58 -4.76 6.91
N ILE A 90 12.44 -6.04 7.24
CA ILE A 90 13.25 -6.73 8.24
C ILE A 90 14.46 -7.38 7.57
N SER A 91 14.20 -8.27 6.61
CA SER A 91 15.23 -9.03 5.88
C SER A 91 15.93 -8.20 4.80
N ARG A 92 15.35 -7.07 4.39
CA ARG A 92 15.83 -6.21 3.29
C ARG A 92 15.91 -6.93 1.93
N VAL A 93 15.24 -8.07 1.81
CA VAL A 93 15.17 -8.83 0.56
C VAL A 93 14.14 -8.22 -0.37
N GLU A 94 14.56 -8.01 -1.62
CA GLU A 94 13.69 -7.56 -2.71
C GLU A 94 12.91 -8.75 -3.28
N ASN A 95 11.61 -8.58 -3.50
CA ASN A 95 10.80 -9.58 -4.16
C ASN A 95 10.94 -9.44 -5.69
N GLU A 96 11.87 -10.21 -6.26
CA GLU A 96 12.15 -10.16 -7.70
C GLU A 96 11.00 -10.71 -8.58
N MET A 97 10.09 -11.49 -8.00
CA MET A 97 8.96 -12.07 -8.72
C MET A 97 7.78 -11.10 -8.84
N HIS A 98 7.73 -10.04 -8.02
CA HIS A 98 6.58 -9.15 -7.93
C HIS A 98 6.97 -7.67 -7.98
N CYS A 99 6.30 -6.89 -8.82
CA CYS A 99 6.47 -5.44 -8.86
C CYS A 99 5.13 -4.71 -8.95
N LEU A 100 5.16 -3.41 -8.66
CA LEU A 100 3.98 -2.54 -8.66
C LEU A 100 4.11 -1.47 -9.73
N LYS A 101 2.99 -1.12 -10.36
CA LYS A 101 2.83 0.17 -11.02
C LYS A 101 1.90 1.01 -10.17
N ILE A 102 2.43 2.08 -9.58
CA ILE A 102 1.69 2.99 -8.72
C ILE A 102 1.44 4.27 -9.51
N THR A 103 0.18 4.70 -9.55
CA THR A 103 -0.21 6.01 -10.05
C THR A 103 -1.05 6.72 -9.00
N GLU A 104 -1.40 7.98 -9.26
CA GLU A 104 -2.31 8.72 -8.40
C GLU A 104 -3.63 7.96 -8.17
N ASN A 105 -4.16 7.27 -9.18
CA ASN A 105 -5.50 6.69 -9.11
C ASN A 105 -5.52 5.18 -8.85
N LYS A 106 -4.40 4.47 -8.96
CA LYS A 106 -4.38 3.01 -8.80
C LYS A 106 -3.00 2.44 -8.44
N VAL A 107 -3.03 1.26 -7.84
CA VAL A 107 -1.89 0.36 -7.70
C VAL A 107 -2.19 -0.89 -8.51
N ILE A 108 -1.27 -1.27 -9.41
CA ILE A 108 -1.39 -2.49 -10.21
C ILE A 108 -0.25 -3.42 -9.81
N TYR A 109 -0.58 -4.63 -9.40
CA TYR A 109 0.42 -5.68 -9.21
C TYR A 109 0.78 -6.31 -10.53
N TYR A 110 2.07 -6.62 -10.69
CA TYR A 110 2.60 -7.45 -11.75
C TYR A 110 3.38 -8.60 -11.12
N TYR A 111 3.43 -9.72 -11.83
CA TYR A 111 4.31 -10.83 -11.50
C TYR A 111 5.10 -11.23 -12.74
N LYS A 112 6.31 -11.72 -12.52
CA LYS A 112 7.19 -12.19 -13.58
C LYS A 112 6.80 -13.62 -13.95
N ALA A 113 6.52 -13.87 -15.23
CA ALA A 113 6.34 -15.21 -15.77
C ALA A 113 7.68 -15.92 -15.96
N GLU A 114 7.64 -17.23 -16.24
CA GLU A 114 8.83 -18.05 -16.46
C GLU A 114 9.71 -17.53 -17.61
N ASP A 115 9.08 -16.99 -18.66
CA ASP A 115 9.76 -16.37 -19.81
C ASP A 115 10.33 -14.96 -19.52
N GLY A 116 10.15 -14.48 -18.30
CA GLY A 116 10.58 -13.16 -17.85
C GLY A 116 9.63 -12.01 -18.19
N SER A 117 8.53 -12.27 -18.90
CA SER A 117 7.50 -11.28 -19.18
C SER A 117 6.75 -10.86 -17.90
N LEU A 118 6.23 -9.63 -17.88
CA LEU A 118 5.44 -9.13 -16.76
C LEU A 118 3.96 -9.33 -17.03
N LEU A 119 3.34 -10.21 -16.26
CA LEU A 119 1.91 -10.45 -16.30
C LEU A 119 1.19 -9.51 -15.34
N LYS A 120 0.13 -8.87 -15.84
CA LYS A 120 -0.69 -7.96 -15.04
C LYS A 120 -1.55 -8.76 -14.08
N GLY A 121 -1.37 -8.51 -12.79
CA GLY A 121 -2.20 -9.03 -11.71
C GLY A 121 -3.33 -8.07 -11.34
N TYR A 122 -3.68 -8.09 -10.06
CA TYR A 122 -4.82 -7.35 -9.54
C TYR A 122 -4.59 -5.82 -9.56
N THR A 123 -5.66 -5.06 -9.80
CA THR A 123 -5.65 -3.59 -9.78
C THR A 123 -6.47 -3.07 -8.62
N PHE A 124 -5.85 -2.27 -7.76
CA PHE A 124 -6.46 -1.56 -6.64
C PHE A 124 -6.70 -0.11 -7.05
N ASN A 125 -7.90 0.42 -6.82
CA ASN A 125 -8.23 1.81 -7.18
C ASN A 125 -8.17 2.72 -5.94
N ARG A 126 -7.72 3.96 -6.11
CA ARG A 126 -7.68 4.95 -5.03
C ARG A 126 -9.10 5.21 -4.52
N GLN A 127 -9.27 5.18 -3.21
CA GLN A 127 -10.49 5.71 -2.59
C GLN A 127 -10.39 7.23 -2.56
N LYS A 128 -11.46 7.89 -3.01
CA LYS A 128 -11.61 9.34 -2.96
C LYS A 128 -12.23 9.75 -1.64
#